data_AF-A0AA43HCF2-F1
#
_entry.id   AF-A0AA43HCF2-F1
#
_cell.length_a   1.000
_cell.length_b   1.000
_cell.length_c   1.000
_cell.angle_alpha   90.00
_cell.angle_beta   90.00
_cell.angle_gamma   90.00
#
_symmetry.space_group_name_H-M   'P 1'
#
loop_
_entity.id
_entity.type
_entity.pdbx_description
1 polymer ?
#
loop_
_entity_poly.entity_id
_entity_poly.type
_entity_poly.pdbx_seq_one_letter_code
_entity_poly.pdbx_strand_id
1 'polypeptide(L)'
;MKSIKYIYLLFVSISLSLCISCGKDDENEPIPSNDTIDWVQPKVESYEYSMTYIAQVAFPDGISKSTNTVVSAFSGEECRGMVSLKYEAEYDLYICYLTIVSNRLSDEKIVLNVFDGENKKLYNNVQVIDFASNKTLGSAHEILNCK
;
A
#
# COMPACT_ATOMS: atom_id res chain seq x y z
N MET A 1 -45.30 53.20 -58.05
CA MET A 1 -46.60 52.53 -57.83
C MET A 1 -46.51 51.73 -56.54
N LYS A 2 -47.29 52.11 -55.50
CA LYS A 2 -47.64 51.40 -54.23
C LYS A 2 -46.46 50.87 -53.36
N SER A 3 -46.14 51.45 -52.20
CA SER A 3 -46.82 51.45 -50.87
C SER A 3 -46.84 50.09 -50.15
N ILE A 4 -46.56 50.14 -48.83
CA ILE A 4 -46.86 49.24 -47.66
C ILE A 4 -45.56 49.03 -46.83
N LYS A 5 -45.26 49.61 -45.65
CA LYS A 5 -45.87 49.82 -44.30
C LYS A 5 -45.92 48.59 -43.37
N TYR A 6 -45.07 48.64 -42.31
CA TYR A 6 -45.09 47.99 -40.97
C TYR A 6 -45.02 46.44 -40.93
N ILE A 7 -44.34 45.75 -39.98
CA ILE A 7 -44.60 45.77 -38.52
C ILE A 7 -43.50 45.00 -37.75
N TYR A 8 -43.38 45.30 -36.45
CA TYR A 8 -42.44 44.81 -35.42
C TYR A 8 -42.44 43.28 -35.16
N LEU A 9 -41.31 42.71 -34.69
CA LEU A 9 -41.22 42.19 -33.31
C LEU A 9 -39.79 41.79 -32.89
N LEU A 10 -39.44 42.22 -31.68
CA LEU A 10 -38.22 41.96 -30.90
C LEU A 10 -38.15 40.50 -30.46
N PHE A 11 -36.97 39.87 -30.53
CA PHE A 11 -36.48 38.98 -29.48
C PHE A 11 -34.96 39.15 -29.35
N VAL A 12 -34.58 39.89 -28.29
CA VAL A 12 -33.23 39.97 -27.76
C VAL A 12 -32.92 38.63 -27.13
N SER A 13 -31.90 37.93 -27.62
CA SER A 13 -31.17 36.95 -26.82
C SER A 13 -29.69 37.28 -26.91
N ILE A 14 -29.21 37.90 -25.83
CA ILE A 14 -27.81 38.14 -25.55
C ILE A 14 -27.21 36.76 -25.26
N SER A 15 -26.49 36.18 -26.22
CA SER A 15 -25.44 35.23 -25.91
C SER A 15 -24.14 36.02 -25.84
N LEU A 16 -23.81 36.43 -24.62
CA LEU A 16 -22.55 37.07 -24.28
C LEU A 16 -21.44 36.03 -24.52
N SER A 17 -20.83 36.10 -25.70
CA SER A 17 -19.60 35.40 -26.04
C SER A 17 -18.48 35.95 -25.17
N LEU A 18 -18.22 35.30 -24.04
CA LEU A 18 -17.01 35.52 -23.26
C LEU A 18 -15.89 34.69 -23.86
N CYS A 19 -15.18 35.28 -24.82
CA CYS A 19 -13.76 35.00 -24.95
C CYS A 19 -13.06 35.67 -23.77
N ILE A 20 -12.17 34.94 -23.08
CA ILE A 20 -10.85 35.32 -22.55
C ILE A 20 -10.50 34.30 -21.46
N SER A 21 -9.65 33.34 -21.78
CA SER A 21 -8.30 33.31 -21.22
C SER A 21 -7.51 32.18 -21.88
N CYS A 22 -6.48 32.58 -22.62
CA CYS A 22 -5.40 31.71 -23.04
C CYS A 22 -4.54 31.48 -21.78
N GLY A 23 -4.65 30.31 -21.16
CA GLY A 23 -3.66 29.81 -20.20
C GLY A 23 -2.88 28.69 -20.87
N LYS A 24 -1.63 28.96 -21.26
CA LYS A 24 -0.63 27.92 -21.42
C LYS A 24 0.00 27.67 -20.04
N ASP A 25 0.82 26.61 -19.98
CA ASP A 25 1.74 26.27 -18.89
C ASP A 25 0.99 25.57 -17.72
N ASP A 26 1.34 24.39 -17.21
CA ASP A 26 2.59 23.63 -17.29
C ASP A 26 2.29 22.17 -16.85
N GLU A 27 3.08 21.23 -17.36
CA GLU A 27 3.07 19.82 -17.02
C GLU A 27 3.61 19.57 -15.60
N ASN A 28 2.87 19.99 -14.57
CA ASN A 28 3.20 19.71 -13.17
C ASN A 28 1.93 19.65 -12.30
N GLU A 29 1.02 18.73 -12.62
CA GLU A 29 0.34 18.09 -11.49
C GLU A 29 1.41 17.30 -10.72
N PRO A 30 1.60 17.54 -9.41
CA PRO A 30 2.47 16.70 -8.63
C PRO A 30 1.99 15.26 -8.79
N ILE A 31 2.80 14.42 -9.45
CA ILE A 31 2.62 12.98 -9.38
C ILE A 31 2.57 12.68 -7.87
N PRO A 32 1.51 12.07 -7.33
CA PRO A 32 1.46 11.78 -5.91
C PRO A 32 2.66 10.90 -5.60
N SER A 33 3.64 11.44 -4.88
CA SER A 33 4.70 10.66 -4.27
C SER A 33 4.00 9.76 -3.26
N ASN A 34 3.68 8.53 -3.66
CA ASN A 34 3.05 7.55 -2.79
C ASN A 34 4.08 7.07 -1.77
N ASP A 35 4.45 7.97 -0.87
CA ASP A 35 5.34 7.76 0.29
C ASP A 35 4.62 6.97 1.40
N THR A 36 3.39 6.52 1.14
CA THR A 36 2.51 5.85 2.07
C THR A 36 2.05 4.53 1.48
N ILE A 37 2.09 3.47 2.27
CA ILE A 37 1.46 2.19 1.92
C ILE A 37 -0.06 2.28 2.11
N ASP A 38 -0.81 1.65 1.21
CA ASP A 38 -2.27 1.54 1.24
C ASP A 38 -2.76 0.19 1.81
N TRP A 39 -1.83 -0.60 2.37
CA TRP A 39 -2.14 -1.91 2.92
C TRP A 39 -3.15 -1.79 4.07
N VAL A 40 -4.14 -2.70 4.07
CA VAL A 40 -5.16 -2.77 5.13
C VAL A 40 -4.87 -3.95 6.06
N GLN A 41 -4.83 -3.70 7.37
CA GLN A 41 -4.67 -4.77 8.36
C GLN A 41 -5.86 -5.76 8.24
N PRO A 42 -5.61 -7.07 8.13
CA PRO A 42 -6.70 -8.04 8.14
C PRO A 42 -7.39 -8.08 9.50
N LYS A 43 -8.71 -8.24 9.45
CA LYS A 43 -9.54 -8.54 10.62
C LYS A 43 -9.38 -10.02 10.98
N VAL A 44 -8.62 -10.32 12.04
CA VAL A 44 -8.19 -11.68 12.40
C VAL A 44 -9.38 -12.64 12.59
N GLU A 45 -10.47 -12.16 13.18
CA GLU A 45 -11.69 -12.95 13.43
C GLU A 45 -12.48 -13.33 12.17
N SER A 46 -12.09 -12.82 11.00
CA SER A 46 -12.67 -13.22 9.70
C SER A 46 -11.98 -14.44 9.08
N TYR A 47 -11.04 -15.06 9.80
CA TYR A 47 -10.23 -16.17 9.32
C TYR A 47 -10.21 -17.33 10.31
N GLU A 48 -10.12 -18.56 9.79
CA GLU A 48 -10.14 -19.78 10.59
C GLU A 48 -8.77 -20.20 11.14
N TYR A 49 -7.70 -19.84 10.43
CA TYR A 49 -6.35 -20.32 10.72
C TYR A 49 -5.35 -19.18 10.80
N SER A 50 -4.27 -19.41 11.53
CA SER A 50 -3.14 -18.48 11.62
C SER A 50 -1.81 -19.21 11.66
N MET A 51 -0.75 -18.48 11.31
CA MET A 51 0.63 -18.88 11.52
C MET A 51 1.44 -17.66 12.00
N THR A 52 2.62 -17.91 12.56
CA THR A 52 3.53 -16.86 13.01
C THR A 52 4.80 -16.88 12.17
N TYR A 53 5.25 -15.71 11.75
CA TYR A 53 6.51 -15.48 11.08
C TYR A 53 7.36 -14.55 11.94
N ILE A 54 8.54 -15.03 12.34
CA ILE A 54 9.49 -14.32 13.21
C ILE A 54 10.78 -14.11 12.44
N ALA A 55 11.11 -12.85 12.14
CA ALA A 55 12.28 -12.51 11.35
C ALA A 55 12.78 -11.10 11.65
N GLN A 56 14.04 -10.84 11.28
CA GLN A 56 14.54 -9.50 11.04
C GLN A 56 14.46 -9.18 9.55
N VAL A 57 14.49 -7.90 9.20
CA VAL A 57 14.48 -7.46 7.80
C VAL A 57 15.91 -7.18 7.36
N ALA A 58 16.32 -7.79 6.25
CA ALA A 58 17.62 -7.58 5.63
C ALA A 58 17.44 -6.89 4.27
N PHE A 59 18.00 -5.70 4.14
CA PHE A 59 18.17 -4.96 2.90
C PHE A 59 19.57 -5.23 2.31
N PRO A 60 19.83 -4.86 1.04
CA PRO A 60 21.14 -5.03 0.42
C PRO A 60 22.30 -4.35 1.17
N ASP A 61 22.01 -3.27 1.90
CA ASP A 61 22.95 -2.45 2.66
C ASP A 61 23.03 -2.81 4.15
N GLY A 62 22.18 -3.71 4.66
CA GLY A 62 22.26 -4.21 6.03
C GLY A 62 20.93 -4.66 6.63
N ILE A 63 20.93 -4.88 7.94
CA ILE A 63 19.72 -5.22 8.70
C ILE A 63 18.99 -3.94 9.10
N SER A 64 17.68 -3.91 8.89
CA SER A 64 16.85 -2.80 9.35
C SER A 64 16.89 -2.69 10.87
N LYS A 65 17.08 -1.46 11.36
CA LYS A 65 17.07 -1.12 12.79
C LYS A 65 15.97 -0.11 13.11
N SER A 66 14.90 -0.12 12.32
CA SER A 66 13.85 0.89 12.40
C SER A 66 12.49 0.29 12.70
N THR A 67 11.79 0.86 13.69
CA THR A 67 10.37 0.56 13.94
C THR A 67 9.45 1.10 12.84
N ASN A 68 9.97 1.95 11.95
CA ASN A 68 9.24 2.44 10.77
C ASN A 68 9.29 1.44 9.60
N THR A 69 10.04 0.34 9.74
CA THR A 69 9.97 -0.77 8.78
C THR A 69 8.75 -1.63 9.05
N VAL A 70 7.93 -1.85 8.02
CA VAL A 70 6.70 -2.65 8.08
C VAL A 70 6.86 -3.87 7.19
N VAL A 71 6.56 -5.05 7.72
CA VAL A 71 6.48 -6.30 6.96
C VAL A 71 5.02 -6.65 6.75
N SER A 72 4.64 -7.02 5.54
CA SER A 72 3.30 -7.51 5.22
C SER A 72 3.33 -8.85 4.51
N ALA A 73 2.23 -9.60 4.63
CA ALA A 73 1.99 -10.89 4.02
C ALA A 73 0.76 -10.80 3.14
N PHE A 74 0.85 -11.25 1.90
CA PHE A 74 -0.22 -11.18 0.90
C PHE A 74 -0.51 -12.54 0.28
N SER A 75 -1.79 -12.79 -0.01
CA SER A 75 -2.23 -13.88 -0.86
C SER A 75 -2.98 -13.27 -2.06
N GLY A 76 -2.32 -13.22 -3.21
CA GLY A 76 -2.77 -12.37 -4.32
C GLY A 76 -2.79 -10.90 -3.90
N GLU A 77 -3.96 -10.28 -3.93
CA GLU A 77 -4.16 -8.87 -3.57
C GLU A 77 -4.62 -8.69 -2.11
N GLU A 78 -4.92 -9.77 -1.39
CA GLU A 78 -5.45 -9.71 -0.03
C GLU A 78 -4.32 -9.73 1.00
N CYS A 79 -4.24 -8.69 1.83
CA CYS A 79 -3.34 -8.66 2.97
C CYS A 79 -3.78 -9.70 4.01
N ARG A 80 -2.89 -10.63 4.33
CA ARG A 80 -3.03 -11.69 5.34
C ARG A 80 -2.34 -11.36 6.65
N GLY A 81 -1.61 -10.25 6.72
CA GLY A 81 -1.04 -9.74 7.96
C GLY A 81 -0.07 -8.61 7.67
N MET A 82 0.08 -7.67 8.60
CA MET A 82 1.22 -6.76 8.61
C MET A 82 1.62 -6.40 10.04
N VAL A 83 2.88 -6.02 10.22
CA VAL A 83 3.43 -5.58 11.50
C VAL A 83 4.66 -4.71 11.30
N SER A 84 4.87 -3.75 12.18
CA SER A 84 6.14 -3.02 12.29
C SER A 84 7.19 -3.84 13.06
N LEU A 85 8.47 -3.56 12.82
CA LEU A 85 9.53 -4.15 13.64
C LEU A 85 9.46 -3.64 15.08
N LYS A 86 9.78 -4.51 16.03
CA LYS A 86 9.92 -4.20 17.45
C LYS A 86 11.36 -4.45 17.89
N TYR A 87 11.90 -3.52 18.67
CA TYR A 87 13.21 -3.71 19.29
C TYR A 87 13.12 -4.71 20.45
N GLU A 88 13.96 -5.74 20.42
CA GLU A 88 14.10 -6.75 21.45
C GLU A 88 15.47 -6.63 22.13
N ALA A 89 15.48 -6.04 23.32
CA ALA A 89 16.71 -5.71 24.05
C ALA A 89 17.53 -6.93 24.48
N GLU A 90 16.90 -8.10 24.65
CA GLU A 90 17.59 -9.34 25.00
C GLU A 90 18.55 -9.80 23.89
N TYR A 91 18.20 -9.51 22.63
CA TYR A 91 18.97 -9.92 21.46
C TYR A 91 19.68 -8.75 20.76
N ASP A 92 19.38 -7.50 21.15
CA ASP A 92 19.82 -6.27 20.46
C ASP A 92 19.42 -6.26 18.97
N LEU A 93 18.18 -6.69 18.68
CA LEU A 93 17.65 -6.84 17.31
C LEU A 93 16.29 -6.15 17.14
N TYR A 94 15.97 -5.80 15.90
CA TYR A 94 14.63 -5.38 15.49
C TYR A 94 13.94 -6.55 14.79
N ILE A 95 12.86 -7.04 15.40
CA ILE A 95 12.19 -8.29 15.03
C ILE A 95 10.74 -8.02 14.65
N CYS A 96 10.26 -8.65 13.57
CA CYS A 96 8.85 -8.76 13.28
C CYS A 96 8.29 -10.04 13.93
N TYR A 97 7.13 -9.90 14.58
CA TYR A 97 6.32 -11.03 15.05
C TYR A 97 5.01 -11.00 14.28
N LEU A 98 5.09 -11.42 13.02
CA LEU A 98 4.00 -11.28 12.08
C LEU A 98 3.02 -12.45 12.23
N THR A 99 1.79 -12.15 12.63
CA THR A 99 0.67 -13.09 12.52
C THR A 99 0.10 -13.02 11.12
N ILE A 100 0.05 -14.18 10.45
CA ILE A 100 -0.53 -14.34 9.11
C ILE A 100 -1.78 -15.18 9.26
N VAL A 101 -2.91 -14.72 8.72
CA VAL A 101 -4.21 -15.39 8.81
C VAL A 101 -4.64 -15.99 7.47
N SER A 102 -5.45 -17.04 7.50
CA SER A 102 -5.94 -17.76 6.32
C SER A 102 -7.23 -18.53 6.59
N ASN A 103 -7.95 -18.87 5.52
CA ASN A 103 -9.06 -19.84 5.52
C ASN A 103 -8.66 -21.21 4.93
N ARG A 104 -7.36 -21.42 4.68
CA ARG A 104 -6.78 -22.68 4.21
C ARG A 104 -5.91 -23.28 5.30
N LEU A 105 -6.01 -24.59 5.50
CA LEU A 105 -5.17 -25.29 6.47
C LEU A 105 -3.68 -25.27 6.09
N SER A 106 -3.37 -25.35 4.79
CA SER A 106 -2.01 -25.37 4.25
C SER A 106 -1.96 -24.99 2.76
N ASP A 107 -0.73 -24.92 2.23
CA ASP A 107 -0.40 -24.82 0.80
C ASP A 107 -0.93 -23.56 0.10
N GLU A 108 -1.21 -22.51 0.88
CA GLU A 108 -1.41 -21.15 0.36
C GLU A 108 -0.06 -20.47 0.23
N LYS A 109 0.23 -19.91 -0.95
CA LYS A 109 1.45 -19.13 -1.17
C LYS A 109 1.25 -17.72 -0.61
N ILE A 110 2.10 -17.37 0.34
CA ILE A 110 2.12 -16.05 0.96
C ILE A 110 3.35 -15.28 0.46
N VAL A 111 3.10 -14.12 -0.12
CA VAL A 111 4.11 -13.17 -0.59
C VAL A 111 4.39 -12.17 0.52
N LEU A 112 5.64 -12.08 0.95
CA LEU A 112 6.08 -11.05 1.87
C LEU A 112 6.51 -9.80 1.09
N ASN A 113 6.07 -8.64 1.58
CA ASN A 113 6.54 -7.33 1.14
C ASN A 113 7.09 -6.57 2.35
N VAL A 114 7.99 -5.62 2.10
CA VAL A 114 8.60 -4.79 3.14
C VAL A 114 8.53 -3.33 2.72
N PHE A 115 7.99 -2.49 3.60
CA PHE A 115 8.08 -1.05 3.46
C PHE A 115 9.11 -0.49 4.43
N ASP A 116 10.12 0.19 3.89
CA ASP A 116 11.10 0.96 4.63
C ASP A 116 10.56 2.39 4.81
N GLY A 117 10.03 2.69 6.00
CA GLY A 117 9.46 4.00 6.30
C GLY A 117 10.50 5.12 6.50
N GLU A 118 11.79 4.80 6.68
CA GLU A 118 12.84 5.84 6.77
C GLU A 118 13.19 6.36 5.38
N ASN A 119 13.39 5.44 4.43
CA ASN A 119 13.70 5.76 3.05
C ASN A 119 12.46 5.90 2.15
N LYS A 120 11.26 5.70 2.72
CA LYS A 120 9.97 5.71 2.02
C LYS A 120 9.96 4.79 0.80
N LYS A 121 10.52 3.59 0.96
CA LYS A 121 10.75 2.65 -0.14
C LYS A 121 10.01 1.35 0.07
N LEU A 122 9.26 0.94 -0.95
CA LEU A 122 8.56 -0.33 -0.96
C LEU A 122 9.39 -1.41 -1.69
N TYR A 123 9.55 -2.54 -1.04
CA TYR A 123 10.17 -3.76 -1.56
C TYR A 123 9.09 -4.84 -1.70
N ASN A 124 8.74 -5.17 -2.93
CA ASN A 124 7.71 -6.17 -3.23
C ASN A 124 8.31 -7.54 -3.49
N ASN A 125 7.56 -8.58 -3.13
CA ASN A 125 7.91 -9.99 -3.36
C ASN A 125 9.29 -10.36 -2.82
N VAL A 126 9.64 -9.87 -1.62
CA VAL A 126 10.96 -10.17 -1.03
C VAL A 126 11.10 -11.67 -0.79
N GLN A 127 10.03 -12.31 -0.31
CA GLN A 127 10.04 -13.74 -0.02
C GLN A 127 8.68 -14.37 -0.29
N VAL A 128 8.67 -15.63 -0.69
CA VAL A 128 7.45 -16.46 -0.77
C VAL A 128 7.56 -17.59 0.24
N ILE A 129 6.53 -17.75 1.07
CA ILE A 129 6.43 -18.83 2.05
C ILE A 129 5.16 -19.64 1.84
N ASP A 130 5.18 -20.90 2.27
CA ASP A 130 4.00 -21.75 2.32
C ASP A 130 3.28 -21.60 3.66
N PHE A 131 2.01 -21.21 3.61
CA PHE A 131 1.16 -21.17 4.79
C PHE A 131 0.93 -22.59 5.33
N ALA A 132 0.95 -22.70 6.65
CA ALA A 132 0.45 -23.88 7.36
C ALA A 132 -0.09 -23.46 8.73
N SER A 133 -1.31 -23.91 9.05
CA SER A 133 -2.01 -23.58 10.28
C SER A 133 -1.20 -23.95 11.53
N ASN A 134 -1.21 -23.06 12.52
CA ASN A 134 -0.48 -23.14 13.79
C ASN A 134 1.05 -23.29 13.66
N LYS A 135 1.61 -23.06 12.47
CA LYS A 135 3.06 -23.13 12.26
C LYS A 135 3.71 -21.83 12.74
N THR A 136 4.92 -21.98 13.30
CA THR A 136 5.82 -20.85 13.52
C THR A 136 7.03 -21.00 12.62
N LEU A 137 7.39 -19.95 11.89
CA LEU A 137 8.61 -19.85 11.10
C LEU A 137 9.58 -18.89 11.80
N GLY A 138 10.78 -19.36 12.08
CA GLY A 138 11.80 -18.60 12.81
C GLY A 138 11.59 -18.62 14.32
N SER A 139 12.54 -18.03 15.03
CA SER A 139 12.46 -17.81 16.47
C SER A 139 13.33 -16.62 16.87
N ALA A 140 13.20 -16.16 18.11
CA ALA A 140 14.10 -15.12 18.62
C ALA A 140 15.55 -15.62 18.80
N HIS A 141 15.76 -16.94 18.96
CA HIS A 141 17.09 -17.53 19.12
C HIS A 141 17.76 -17.90 17.79
N GLU A 142 16.94 -18.24 16.78
CA GLU A 142 17.35 -18.52 15.41
C GLU A 142 16.52 -17.65 14.47
N ILE A 143 16.96 -16.39 14.33
CA ILE A 143 16.22 -15.37 13.60
C ILE A 143 16.33 -15.60 12.09
N LEU A 144 15.19 -15.55 11.40
CA LEU A 144 15.16 -15.56 9.94
C LEU A 144 15.49 -14.17 9.38
N ASN A 145 16.04 -14.14 8.17
CA ASN A 145 16.18 -12.91 7.39
C ASN A 145 15.07 -12.85 6.36
N CYS A 146 14.15 -11.89 6.53
CA CYS A 146 13.22 -11.47 5.48
C CYS A 146 14.02 -10.64 4.47
N LYS A 147 14.26 -11.18 3.28
CA LYS A 147 15.10 -10.60 2.23
C LYS A 147 14.61 -11.04 0.86
#